data_AF-S8BR92-F1
#
_entry.id   AF-S8BR92-F1
#
_cell.length_a   1.000
_cell.length_b   1.000
_cell.length_c   1.000
_cell.angle_alpha   90.00
_cell.angle_beta   90.00
_cell.angle_gamma   90.00
#
_symmetry.space_group_name_H-M   'P 1'
#
loop_
_entity.id
_entity.type
_entity.pdbx_description
1 polymer ?
#
loop_
_entity_poly.entity_id
_entity_poly.type
_entity_poly.pdbx_seq_one_letter_code
_entity_poly.pdbx_strand_id
1 'polypeptide(L)'
;MSQLDLSGASAGNAVVDEIDHDDLCPICRHVLHRPVVTQCNHTLCESCMAEWAEVSVTSQMTIPLDEEPQDFSALNLQAKCPMCRTLTSARRSEEAEERVRERYPEEYNKRDEEYLADEETKDVSVQTLTVYIGNTAKEVRDIGDGRKMYDWEFFVKVSDQSVINEVEVLLHETFKQPRTVKRRAPYSIRREGWGTFTVRANVVLKAGYSWISSDAVDSRYAKRVSLPLEWTLSFEDGGSQARCRLKIKNERRRLR
;
A
#
# COMPACT_ATOMS: atom_id res chain seq x y z
N MET A 1 64.75 -4.69 50.39
CA MET A 1 64.93 -5.14 49.00
C MET A 1 63.80 -6.13 48.72
N SER A 2 62.69 -5.62 48.18
CA SER A 2 62.19 -5.87 46.79
C SER A 2 61.36 -7.17 46.71
N GLN A 3 60.02 -7.10 46.66
CA GLN A 3 59.17 -7.10 45.43
C GLN A 3 59.31 -8.44 44.66
N LEU A 4 58.28 -9.23 44.31
CA LEU A 4 56.98 -8.92 43.67
C LEU A 4 55.90 -10.00 43.93
N ASP A 5 54.65 -9.55 43.81
CA ASP A 5 53.38 -10.28 43.64
C ASP A 5 53.36 -11.27 42.45
N LEU A 6 52.44 -12.24 42.50
CA LEU A 6 51.64 -12.70 41.35
C LEU A 6 50.36 -13.39 41.87
N SER A 7 49.33 -12.58 42.09
CA SER A 7 47.92 -12.99 42.14
C SER A 7 47.40 -13.08 40.70
N GLY A 8 46.92 -14.25 40.30
CA GLY A 8 46.27 -14.48 39.00
C GLY A 8 44.81 -14.83 39.19
N ALA A 9 43.96 -13.80 39.29
CA ALA A 9 42.51 -13.94 39.18
C ALA A 9 42.13 -13.98 37.69
N SER A 10 41.57 -15.08 37.20
CA SER A 10 40.91 -15.11 35.88
C SER A 10 39.43 -14.75 36.04
N ALA A 11 39.15 -13.45 36.09
CA ALA A 11 37.82 -12.92 35.78
C ALA A 11 37.79 -12.64 34.28
N GLY A 12 37.00 -13.41 33.54
CA GLY A 12 36.97 -13.30 32.08
C GLY A 12 35.92 -14.21 31.46
N ASN A 13 34.65 -13.96 31.78
CA ASN A 13 33.55 -14.28 30.88
C ASN A 13 32.51 -13.17 31.05
N ALA A 14 32.75 -12.05 30.37
CA ALA A 14 31.74 -11.04 30.16
C ALA A 14 30.71 -11.66 29.20
N VAL A 15 29.55 -11.97 29.76
CA VAL A 15 28.31 -12.27 29.04
C VAL A 15 28.10 -11.21 27.98
N VAL A 16 28.15 -11.61 26.71
CA VAL A 16 27.54 -10.86 25.62
C VAL A 16 26.04 -10.89 25.89
N ASP A 17 25.49 -9.78 26.38
CA ASP A 17 24.06 -9.65 26.65
C ASP A 17 23.30 -9.88 25.35
N GLU A 18 22.53 -10.96 25.31
CA GLU A 18 21.59 -11.26 24.25
C GLU A 18 20.47 -10.21 24.32
N ILE A 19 20.32 -9.38 23.28
CA ILE A 19 19.30 -8.31 23.21
C ILE A 19 17.92 -8.91 23.48
N ASP A 20 17.18 -8.27 24.38
CA ASP A 20 15.83 -8.67 24.76
C ASP A 20 14.91 -8.75 23.53
N HIS A 21 14.16 -9.84 23.40
CA HIS A 21 13.27 -10.06 22.25
C HIS A 21 12.18 -8.99 22.14
N ASP A 22 11.75 -8.40 23.26
CA ASP A 22 10.77 -7.30 23.26
C ASP A 22 11.33 -5.98 22.72
N ASP A 23 12.66 -5.86 22.64
CA ASP A 23 13.39 -4.72 22.10
C ASP A 23 13.86 -4.96 20.65
N LEU A 24 13.56 -6.14 20.08
CA LEU A 24 13.81 -6.48 18.67
C LEU A 24 12.55 -6.30 17.81
N CYS A 25 12.74 -5.78 16.61
CA CYS A 25 11.69 -5.73 15.60
C CYS A 25 11.38 -7.14 15.07
N PRO A 26 10.13 -7.61 15.09
CA PRO A 26 9.80 -8.96 14.60
C PRO A 26 9.95 -9.13 13.09
N ILE A 27 10.03 -8.03 12.32
CA ILE A 27 10.20 -8.06 10.87
C ILE A 27 11.68 -8.16 10.50
N CYS A 28 12.49 -7.16 10.89
CA CYS A 28 13.89 -7.11 10.51
C CYS A 28 14.83 -7.83 11.48
N ARG A 29 14.34 -8.22 12.67
CA ARG A 29 15.10 -8.91 13.73
C ARG A 29 16.31 -8.13 14.27
N HIS A 30 16.30 -6.81 14.09
CA HIS A 30 17.27 -5.88 14.69
C HIS A 30 16.61 -5.10 15.81
N VAL A 31 17.43 -4.39 16.60
CA VAL A 31 16.93 -3.50 17.64
C VAL A 31 15.92 -2.50 17.06
N LEU A 32 14.84 -2.24 17.78
CA LEU A 32 13.77 -1.36 17.35
C LEU A 32 14.32 0.06 17.07
N HIS A 33 14.16 0.53 15.84
CA HIS A 33 14.54 1.88 15.42
C HIS A 33 13.29 2.67 15.09
N ARG A 34 13.14 3.85 15.73
CA ARG A 34 11.94 4.70 15.66
C ARG A 34 10.65 3.86 15.79
N PRO A 35 10.46 3.13 16.90
CA PRO A 35 9.38 2.16 17.03
C PRO A 35 7.99 2.79 16.89
N VAL A 36 7.09 2.03 16.26
CA VAL A 36 5.66 2.31 16.21
C VAL A 36 4.89 1.19 16.89
N VAL A 37 3.83 1.55 17.61
CA VAL A 37 2.92 0.64 18.29
C VAL A 37 1.58 0.65 17.56
N THR A 38 1.16 -0.53 17.14
CA THR A 38 -0.14 -0.76 16.51
C THR A 38 -1.28 -0.71 17.54
N GLN A 39 -2.53 -0.47 17.12
CA GLN A 39 -3.70 -0.52 18.01
C GLN A 39 -3.94 -1.91 18.63
N CYS A 40 -3.41 -2.95 18.00
CA CYS A 40 -3.39 -4.32 18.54
C CYS A 40 -2.17 -4.60 19.44
N ASN A 41 -1.45 -3.55 19.86
CA ASN A 41 -0.34 -3.56 20.81
C ASN A 41 0.92 -4.36 20.39
N HIS A 42 1.19 -4.46 19.08
CA HIS A 42 2.46 -4.95 18.57
C HIS A 42 3.37 -3.79 18.19
N THR A 43 4.66 -3.93 18.53
CA THR A 43 5.72 -2.93 18.28
C THR A 43 6.63 -3.39 17.15
N LEU A 44 6.97 -2.47 16.25
CA LEU A 44 7.92 -2.70 15.16
C LEU A 44 8.56 -1.37 14.72
N CYS A 45 9.60 -1.40 13.89
CA CYS A 45 10.21 -0.18 13.35
C CYS A 45 9.20 0.60 12.48
N GLU A 46 9.28 1.93 12.49
CA GLU A 46 8.51 2.82 11.60
C GLU A 46 8.69 2.44 10.13
N SER A 47 9.93 2.23 9.69
CA SER A 47 10.25 1.83 8.32
C SER A 47 9.67 0.47 7.95
N CYS A 48 9.80 -0.53 8.82
CA CYS A 48 9.23 -1.86 8.57
C CYS A 48 7.70 -1.84 8.53
N MET A 49 7.04 -1.02 9.35
CA MET A 49 5.59 -0.85 9.29
C MET A 49 5.18 -0.14 8.00
N ALA A 50 5.93 0.87 7.58
CA ALA A 50 5.69 1.57 6.33
C ALA A 50 5.81 0.61 5.14
N GLU A 51 6.92 -0.13 5.00
CA GLU A 51 7.10 -1.14 3.96
C GLU A 51 6.02 -2.23 4.00
N TRP A 52 5.68 -2.72 5.19
CA TRP A 52 4.63 -3.73 5.33
C TRP A 52 3.26 -3.20 4.93
N ALA A 53 2.95 -1.97 5.31
CA ALA A 53 1.75 -1.29 4.89
C ALA A 53 1.74 -1.08 3.37
N GLU A 54 2.88 -0.78 2.74
CA GLU A 54 2.99 -0.70 1.28
C GLU A 54 2.65 -2.03 0.59
N VAL A 55 3.11 -3.16 1.13
CA VAL A 55 2.77 -4.50 0.61
C VAL A 55 1.29 -4.84 0.88
N SER A 56 0.77 -4.45 2.03
CA SER A 56 -0.65 -4.65 2.39
C SER A 56 -1.61 -3.78 1.56
N VAL A 57 -1.10 -2.73 0.93
CA VAL A 57 -1.85 -1.69 0.23
C VAL A 57 -2.17 -2.04 -1.23
N THR A 58 -1.54 -3.07 -1.80
CA THR A 58 -1.90 -3.64 -3.11
C THR A 58 -3.18 -4.49 -3.06
N SER A 59 -3.70 -4.78 -1.85
CA SER A 59 -4.97 -5.50 -1.69
C SER A 59 -6.16 -4.56 -1.90
N GLN A 60 -7.04 -4.91 -2.85
CA GLN A 60 -8.36 -4.29 -2.99
C GLN A 60 -9.13 -4.42 -1.66
N MET A 61 -9.28 -3.32 -0.92
CA MET A 61 -10.09 -3.28 0.30
C MET A 61 -11.49 -2.80 -0.05
N THR A 62 -12.52 -3.61 0.20
CA THR A 62 -13.92 -3.20 0.06
C THR A 62 -14.22 -2.03 0.99
N ILE A 63 -14.83 -0.97 0.45
CA ILE A 63 -15.21 0.25 1.20
C ILE A 63 -16.66 0.66 0.83
N PRO A 64 -17.34 1.48 1.65
CA PRO A 64 -18.66 2.02 1.34
C PRO A 64 -18.68 2.81 0.02
N LEU A 65 -19.79 2.77 -0.73
CA LEU A 65 -19.92 3.41 -2.06
C LEU A 65 -19.88 4.94 -2.05
N ASP A 66 -20.14 5.58 -0.92
CA ASP A 66 -20.15 7.03 -0.71
C ASP A 66 -18.76 7.62 -0.41
N GLU A 67 -17.76 6.79 -0.15
CA GLU A 67 -16.38 7.25 0.05
C GLU A 67 -15.78 7.72 -1.29
N GLU A 68 -15.18 8.91 -1.28
CA GLU A 68 -14.45 9.50 -2.41
C GLU A 68 -12.92 9.36 -2.22
N PRO A 69 -12.13 9.20 -3.30
CA PRO A 69 -10.68 9.12 -3.20
C PRO A 69 -10.09 10.40 -2.63
N GLN A 70 -9.28 10.27 -1.58
CA GLN A 70 -8.54 11.39 -0.98
C GLN A 70 -7.04 11.25 -1.23
N ASP A 71 -6.35 12.39 -1.18
CA ASP A 71 -4.89 12.45 -1.22
C ASP A 71 -4.30 11.68 -0.04
N PHE A 72 -3.25 10.92 -0.34
CA PHE A 72 -2.60 10.07 0.64
C PHE A 72 -1.78 10.89 1.64
N SER A 73 -2.13 10.83 2.92
CA SER A 73 -1.30 11.28 4.04
C SER A 73 -0.79 10.06 4.81
N ALA A 74 0.53 10.00 5.03
CA ALA A 74 1.20 8.92 5.75
C ALA A 74 0.67 8.73 7.18
N LEU A 75 0.01 9.74 7.75
CA LEU A 75 -0.55 9.73 9.10
C LEU A 75 -1.83 8.86 9.25
N ASN A 76 -2.47 8.47 8.14
CA ASN A 76 -3.75 7.73 8.14
C ASN A 76 -3.63 6.30 7.57
N LEU A 77 -2.44 5.70 7.70
CA LEU A 77 -2.13 4.38 7.14
C LEU A 77 -2.76 3.26 7.99
N GLN A 78 -3.95 2.79 7.61
CA GLN A 78 -4.48 1.51 8.08
C GLN A 78 -3.93 0.37 7.22
N ALA A 79 -3.30 -0.62 7.85
CA ALA A 79 -2.80 -1.84 7.22
C ALA A 79 -3.05 -3.04 8.12
N LYS A 80 -3.01 -4.27 7.58
CA LYS A 80 -3.06 -5.47 8.42
C LYS A 80 -1.78 -5.54 9.24
N CYS A 81 -1.88 -5.76 10.54
CA CYS A 81 -0.72 -5.95 11.40
C CYS A 81 0.13 -7.15 10.91
N PRO A 82 1.46 -7.02 10.77
CA PRO A 82 2.32 -8.14 10.40
C PRO A 82 2.27 -9.32 11.40
N MET A 83 2.01 -9.01 12.67
CA MET A 83 2.03 -10.00 13.77
C MET A 83 0.71 -10.77 13.89
N CYS A 84 -0.42 -10.08 13.81
CA CYS A 84 -1.73 -10.68 14.09
C CYS A 84 -2.76 -10.52 12.96
N ARG A 85 -2.37 -9.89 11.84
CA ARG A 85 -3.21 -9.63 10.65
C ARG A 85 -4.46 -8.76 10.89
N THR A 86 -4.69 -8.29 12.11
CA THR A 86 -5.75 -7.33 12.46
C THR A 86 -5.52 -6.01 11.72
N LEU A 87 -6.57 -5.47 11.09
CA LEU A 87 -6.51 -4.13 10.47
C LEU A 87 -6.25 -3.09 11.56
N THR A 88 -5.18 -2.31 11.42
CA THR A 88 -4.70 -1.42 12.47
C THR A 88 -3.99 -0.20 11.88
N SER A 89 -3.97 0.90 12.63
CA SER A 89 -3.00 1.98 12.44
C SER A 89 -1.85 1.83 13.45
N ALA A 90 -0.71 2.45 13.15
CA ALA A 90 0.45 2.48 14.03
C ALA A 90 0.77 3.93 14.44
N ARG A 91 1.18 4.12 15.70
CA ARG A 91 1.62 5.41 16.23
C ARG A 91 3.05 5.30 16.74
N ARG A 92 3.84 6.36 16.60
CA ARG A 92 5.20 6.43 17.16
C ARG A 92 5.16 6.26 18.67
N SER A 93 6.09 5.49 19.22
CA SER A 93 6.22 5.26 20.66
C SER A 93 7.56 5.79 21.14
N GLU A 94 7.54 6.99 21.69
CA GLU A 94 8.72 7.63 22.28
C GLU A 94 9.24 6.83 23.48
N GLU A 95 8.35 6.27 24.30
CA GLU A 95 8.70 5.39 25.44
C GLU A 95 9.51 4.16 25.00
N ALA A 96 9.11 3.49 23.92
CA ALA A 96 9.86 2.36 23.39
C ALA A 96 11.18 2.81 22.75
N GLU A 97 11.20 3.99 22.11
CA GLU A 97 12.41 4.58 21.51
C GLU A 97 13.46 4.91 22.58
N GLU A 98 13.05 5.56 23.67
CA GLU A 98 13.90 5.91 24.81
C GLU A 98 14.45 4.66 25.48
N ARG A 99 13.59 3.68 25.81
CA ARG A 99 14.01 2.42 26.43
C ARG A 99 15.11 1.72 25.64
N VAL A 100 14.93 1.61 24.32
CA VAL A 100 15.89 0.93 23.45
C VAL A 100 17.18 1.73 23.32
N ARG A 101 17.08 3.07 23.19
CA ARG A 101 18.26 3.94 23.07
C ARG A 101 19.10 3.96 24.35
N GLU A 102 18.47 3.92 25.52
CA GLU A 102 19.18 3.86 26.80
C GLU A 102 19.84 2.50 27.04
N ARG A 103 19.18 1.41 26.66
CA ARG A 103 19.65 0.04 26.91
C ARG A 103 20.67 -0.45 25.87
N TYR A 104 20.54 -0.03 24.60
CA TYR A 104 21.36 -0.49 23.47
C TYR A 104 21.80 0.70 22.58
N PRO A 105 22.60 1.64 23.11
CA PRO A 105 22.95 2.87 22.41
C PRO A 105 23.78 2.65 21.14
N GLU A 106 24.71 1.68 21.14
CA GLU A 106 25.58 1.40 19.99
C GLU A 106 24.77 0.83 18.82
N GLU A 107 23.90 -0.14 19.10
CA GLU A 107 23.01 -0.75 18.12
C GLU A 107 22.01 0.25 17.57
N TYR A 108 21.44 1.10 18.43
CA TYR A 108 20.51 2.14 18.00
C TYR A 108 21.18 3.16 17.08
N ASN A 109 22.39 3.62 17.40
CA ASN A 109 23.13 4.57 16.56
C ASN A 109 23.45 3.99 15.19
N LYS A 110 23.86 2.72 15.12
CA LYS A 110 24.08 2.03 13.84
C LYS A 110 22.82 2.03 12.97
N ARG A 111 21.65 1.79 13.58
CA ARG A 111 20.37 1.86 12.86
C ARG A 111 20.05 3.27 12.35
N ASP A 112 20.44 4.30 13.09
CA ASP A 112 20.24 5.70 12.69
C ASP A 112 21.12 6.08 11.50
N GLU A 113 22.37 5.65 11.48
CA GLU A 113 23.28 5.81 10.34
C GLU A 113 22.74 5.10 9.09
N GLU A 114 22.29 3.84 9.22
CA GLU A 114 21.64 3.08 8.14
C GLU A 114 20.42 3.83 7.59
N TYR A 115 19.56 4.36 8.48
CA TYR A 115 18.36 5.10 8.09
C TYR A 115 18.69 6.39 7.34
N LEU A 116 19.68 7.16 7.79
CA LEU A 116 20.09 8.40 7.14
C LEU A 116 20.67 8.14 5.74
N ALA A 117 21.48 7.08 5.59
CA ALA A 117 22.00 6.67 4.29
C ALA A 117 20.89 6.22 3.34
N ASP A 118 19.89 5.50 3.83
CA ASP A 118 18.71 5.10 3.06
C ASP A 118 17.86 6.32 2.66
N GLU A 119 17.66 7.30 3.54
CA GLU A 119 16.94 8.54 3.22
C GLU A 119 17.67 9.40 2.17
N GLU A 120 19.00 9.47 2.23
CA GLU A 120 19.80 10.19 1.23
C GLU A 120 19.69 9.55 -0.17
N THR A 121 19.49 8.23 -0.22
CA THR A 121 19.31 7.48 -1.47
C THR A 121 17.85 7.32 -1.90
N LYS A 122 16.88 7.69 -1.07
CA LYS A 122 15.44 7.58 -1.37
C LYS A 122 15.05 8.52 -2.52
N ASP A 123 14.51 7.90 -3.56
CA ASP A 123 14.05 8.59 -4.76
C ASP A 123 12.77 9.39 -4.46
N VAL A 124 12.90 10.71 -4.27
CA VAL A 124 11.82 11.70 -4.04
C VAL A 124 10.76 11.72 -5.16
N SER A 125 10.91 10.93 -6.22
CA SER A 125 9.94 10.81 -7.30
C SER A 125 8.77 9.86 -7.02
N VAL A 126 8.78 9.05 -5.96
CA VAL A 126 7.69 8.10 -5.69
C VAL A 126 6.53 8.79 -4.95
N GLN A 127 5.32 8.70 -5.50
CA GLN A 127 4.09 9.20 -4.90
C GLN A 127 3.01 8.09 -4.87
N THR A 128 2.09 8.17 -3.92
CA THR A 128 0.94 7.26 -3.80
C THR A 128 -0.29 7.87 -4.47
N LEU A 129 -0.94 7.09 -5.34
CA LEU A 129 -2.19 7.42 -6.00
C LEU A 129 -3.29 6.49 -5.47
N THR A 130 -4.37 7.08 -4.95
CA THR A 130 -5.55 6.31 -4.50
C THR A 130 -6.49 6.10 -5.68
N VAL A 131 -6.86 4.85 -5.96
CA VAL A 131 -7.76 4.46 -7.04
C VAL A 131 -8.89 3.62 -6.49
N TYR A 132 -10.14 4.05 -6.69
CA TYR A 132 -11.32 3.24 -6.37
C TYR A 132 -11.83 2.60 -7.64
N ILE A 133 -12.10 1.30 -7.57
CA ILE A 133 -12.71 0.53 -8.64
C ILE A 133 -13.97 -0.14 -8.09
N GLY A 134 -15.07 -0.03 -8.82
CA GLY A 134 -16.34 -0.50 -8.29
C GLY A 134 -17.46 -0.41 -9.30
N ASN A 135 -18.65 -0.77 -8.84
CA ASN A 135 -19.87 -0.52 -9.58
C ASN A 135 -21.03 -0.18 -8.64
N THR A 136 -21.96 0.63 -9.15
CA THR A 136 -23.32 0.73 -8.61
C THR A 136 -24.25 -0.17 -9.41
N ALA A 137 -25.39 -0.54 -8.83
CA ALA A 137 -26.41 -1.36 -9.44
C ALA A 137 -27.79 -0.95 -8.93
N LYS A 138 -28.73 -0.76 -9.86
CA LYS A 138 -30.14 -0.55 -9.56
C LYS A 138 -30.97 -1.59 -10.28
N GLU A 139 -31.82 -2.30 -9.53
CA GLU A 139 -32.81 -3.21 -10.12
C GLU A 139 -33.82 -2.42 -10.96
N VAL A 140 -34.02 -2.85 -12.21
CA VAL A 140 -34.93 -2.19 -13.16
C VAL A 140 -36.17 -3.03 -13.44
N ARG A 141 -35.97 -4.33 -13.65
CA ARG A 141 -37.06 -5.26 -13.99
C ARG A 141 -36.74 -6.67 -13.55
N ASP A 142 -37.78 -7.40 -13.15
CA ASP A 142 -37.75 -8.85 -13.03
C ASP A 142 -37.84 -9.46 -14.45
N ILE A 143 -36.96 -10.39 -14.76
CA ILE A 143 -36.92 -11.06 -16.08
C ILE A 143 -37.36 -12.53 -16.01
N GLY A 144 -37.90 -12.97 -14.87
CA GLY A 144 -38.34 -14.34 -14.65
C GLY A 144 -37.20 -15.30 -14.28
N ASP A 145 -37.55 -16.52 -13.90
CA ASP A 145 -36.61 -17.58 -13.46
C ASP A 145 -35.72 -17.19 -12.26
N GLY A 146 -36.21 -16.29 -11.39
CA GLY A 146 -35.43 -15.77 -10.26
C GLY A 146 -34.28 -14.84 -10.65
N ARG A 147 -34.24 -14.37 -11.90
CA ARG A 147 -33.23 -13.41 -12.38
C ARG A 147 -33.79 -12.01 -12.46
N LYS A 148 -32.95 -11.04 -12.11
CA LYS A 148 -33.26 -9.62 -12.14
C LYS A 148 -32.37 -8.91 -13.15
N MET A 149 -32.93 -7.92 -13.83
CA MET A 149 -32.16 -7.01 -14.67
C MET A 149 -31.72 -5.81 -13.83
N TYR A 150 -30.44 -5.53 -13.89
CA TYR A 150 -29.83 -4.38 -13.23
C TYR A 150 -29.35 -3.38 -14.27
N ASP A 151 -29.61 -2.11 -14.00
CA ASP A 151 -28.88 -1.01 -14.60
C ASP A 151 -27.70 -0.69 -13.70
N TRP A 152 -26.50 -1.01 -14.18
CA TRP A 152 -25.26 -0.93 -13.43
C TRP A 152 -24.33 0.10 -14.05
N GLU A 153 -23.58 0.77 -13.19
CA GLU A 153 -22.52 1.69 -13.58
C GLU A 153 -21.20 1.22 -12.99
N PHE A 154 -20.29 0.74 -13.84
CA PHE A 154 -18.90 0.50 -13.46
C PHE A 154 -18.14 1.82 -13.49
N PHE A 155 -17.26 2.04 -12.52
CA PHE A 155 -16.48 3.26 -12.42
C PHE A 155 -15.06 3.00 -11.93
N VAL A 156 -14.17 3.90 -12.35
CA VAL A 156 -12.86 4.11 -11.73
C VAL A 156 -12.80 5.56 -11.23
N LYS A 157 -12.50 5.75 -9.95
CA LYS A 157 -12.25 7.07 -9.35
C LYS A 157 -10.77 7.14 -8.94
N VAL A 158 -10.15 8.30 -9.09
CA VAL A 158 -8.72 8.50 -8.77
C VAL A 158 -8.56 9.77 -7.94
N SER A 159 -7.64 9.77 -6.97
CA SER A 159 -7.39 10.95 -6.13
C SER A 159 -6.76 12.10 -6.91
N ASP A 160 -5.84 11.80 -7.83
CA ASP A 160 -5.20 12.80 -8.69
C ASP A 160 -5.42 12.48 -10.18
N GLN A 161 -6.26 13.28 -10.84
CA GLN A 161 -6.52 13.15 -12.28
C GLN A 161 -5.39 13.75 -13.12
N SER A 162 -4.54 14.60 -12.55
CA SER A 162 -3.49 15.31 -13.29
C SER A 162 -2.42 14.35 -13.83
N VAL A 163 -2.28 13.16 -13.22
CA VAL A 163 -1.35 12.10 -13.62
C VAL A 163 -1.95 11.07 -14.56
N ILE A 164 -3.28 11.05 -14.75
CA ILE A 164 -3.97 10.06 -15.61
C ILE A 164 -4.06 10.58 -17.05
N ASN A 165 -3.64 9.74 -18.00
CA ASN A 165 -3.81 10.00 -19.43
C ASN A 165 -5.19 9.53 -19.90
N GLU A 166 -5.53 8.27 -19.62
CA GLU A 166 -6.82 7.67 -19.95
C GLU A 166 -7.08 6.40 -19.12
N VAL A 167 -8.35 6.00 -19.06
CA VAL A 167 -8.79 4.72 -18.51
C VAL A 167 -9.46 3.94 -19.64
N GLU A 168 -8.93 2.75 -19.95
CA GLU A 168 -9.55 1.85 -20.91
C GLU A 168 -10.37 0.80 -20.17
N VAL A 169 -11.68 0.79 -20.39
CA VAL A 169 -12.59 -0.21 -19.82
C VAL A 169 -12.85 -1.30 -20.84
N LEU A 170 -12.54 -2.53 -20.47
CA LEU A 170 -12.75 -3.75 -21.23
C LEU A 170 -13.84 -4.60 -20.56
N LEU A 171 -14.98 -4.68 -21.24
CA LEU A 171 -16.09 -5.57 -20.97
C LEU A 171 -15.89 -6.90 -21.69
N HIS A 172 -16.66 -7.89 -21.26
CA HIS A 172 -16.77 -9.17 -21.96
C HIS A 172 -17.23 -9.00 -23.42
N GLU A 173 -16.80 -9.88 -24.32
CA GLU A 173 -17.04 -9.79 -25.76
C GLU A 173 -18.52 -9.80 -26.17
N THR A 174 -19.39 -10.32 -25.30
CA THR A 174 -20.85 -10.35 -25.51
C THR A 174 -21.50 -8.96 -25.48
N PHE A 175 -20.80 -7.93 -24.99
CA PHE A 175 -21.33 -6.56 -24.96
C PHE A 175 -21.08 -5.84 -26.29
N LYS A 176 -22.06 -5.03 -26.73
CA LYS A 176 -21.84 -4.07 -27.82
C LYS A 176 -20.80 -3.03 -27.37
N GLN A 177 -19.74 -2.87 -28.17
CA GLN A 177 -18.58 -2.03 -27.86
C GLN A 177 -17.88 -2.49 -26.56
N PRO A 178 -17.22 -3.66 -26.58
CA PRO A 178 -16.63 -4.24 -25.38
C PRO A 178 -15.44 -3.42 -24.87
N ARG A 179 -14.84 -2.57 -25.70
CA ARG A 179 -13.77 -1.65 -25.30
C ARG A 179 -14.24 -0.21 -25.36
N THR A 180 -14.07 0.52 -24.26
CA THR A 180 -14.36 1.96 -24.16
C THR A 180 -13.16 2.68 -23.55
N VAL A 181 -12.71 3.77 -24.17
CA VAL A 181 -11.59 4.59 -23.65
C VAL A 181 -12.13 5.91 -23.12
N LYS A 182 -11.74 6.28 -21.90
CA LYS A 182 -12.14 7.51 -21.21
C LYS A 182 -10.92 8.35 -20.90
N ARG A 183 -10.78 9.49 -21.57
CA ARG A 183 -9.62 10.42 -21.41
C ARG A 183 -9.81 11.47 -20.32
N ARG A 184 -11.02 11.60 -19.77
CA ARG A 184 -11.38 12.56 -18.72
C ARG A 184 -12.37 11.91 -17.77
N ALA A 185 -12.33 12.31 -16.50
CA ALA A 185 -13.33 11.92 -15.53
C ALA A 185 -14.73 12.46 -15.92
N PRO A 186 -15.82 11.77 -15.51
CA PRO A 186 -15.84 10.50 -14.79
C PRO A 186 -15.45 9.31 -15.69
N TYR A 187 -14.59 8.43 -15.17
CA TYR A 187 -14.16 7.20 -15.87
C TYR A 187 -15.17 6.07 -15.63
N SER A 188 -16.42 6.30 -16.05
CA SER A 188 -17.52 5.36 -15.84
C SER A 188 -18.20 4.91 -17.13
N ILE A 189 -18.83 3.74 -17.06
CA ILE A 189 -19.69 3.18 -18.09
C ILE A 189 -20.96 2.63 -17.45
N ARG A 190 -22.10 2.90 -18.09
CA ARG A 190 -23.41 2.41 -17.66
C ARG A 190 -23.98 1.44 -18.68
N ARG A 191 -24.52 0.32 -18.22
CA ARG A 191 -25.11 -0.74 -19.04
C ARG A 191 -26.18 -1.47 -18.26
N GLU A 192 -27.07 -2.15 -18.97
CA GLU A 192 -28.01 -3.08 -18.35
C GLU A 192 -27.51 -4.52 -18.49
N GLY A 193 -27.67 -5.33 -17.45
CA GLY A 193 -27.33 -6.74 -17.46
C GLY A 193 -27.95 -7.50 -16.29
N TRP A 194 -27.95 -8.83 -16.39
CA TRP A 194 -28.55 -9.73 -15.40
C TRP A 194 -27.55 -10.73 -14.81
N GLY A 195 -26.30 -10.72 -15.27
CA GLY A 195 -25.24 -11.64 -14.87
C GLY A 195 -24.04 -10.90 -14.27
N THR A 196 -23.24 -11.64 -13.49
CA THR A 196 -21.96 -11.17 -12.98
C THR A 196 -20.88 -11.32 -14.05
N PHE A 197 -20.07 -10.28 -14.21
CA PHE A 197 -18.96 -10.26 -15.16
C PHE A 197 -17.77 -9.57 -14.51
N THR A 198 -16.57 -10.02 -14.85
CA THR A 198 -15.35 -9.29 -14.51
C THR A 198 -15.08 -8.23 -15.56
N VAL A 199 -15.06 -6.97 -15.12
CA VAL A 199 -14.66 -5.82 -15.93
C VAL A 199 -13.19 -5.54 -15.68
N ARG A 200 -12.41 -5.39 -16.74
CA ARG A 200 -11.00 -4.98 -16.65
C ARG A 200 -10.88 -3.50 -16.99
N ALA A 201 -10.16 -2.73 -16.18
CA ALA A 201 -9.85 -1.34 -16.43
C ALA A 201 -8.33 -1.15 -16.48
N ASN A 202 -7.80 -0.70 -17.61
CA ASN A 202 -6.41 -0.30 -17.73
C ASN A 202 -6.29 1.18 -17.36
N VAL A 203 -5.63 1.48 -16.25
CA VAL A 203 -5.36 2.87 -15.83
C VAL A 203 -4.01 3.31 -16.41
N VAL A 204 -4.05 4.24 -17.37
CA VAL A 204 -2.88 4.68 -18.13
C VAL A 204 -2.40 6.03 -17.62
N LEU A 205 -1.12 6.11 -17.22
CA LEU A 205 -0.50 7.34 -16.73
C LEU A 205 -0.04 8.26 -17.87
N LYS A 206 0.07 9.56 -17.60
CA LYS A 206 0.69 10.53 -18.52
C LYS A 206 2.19 10.28 -18.66
N ALA A 207 2.74 10.70 -19.80
CA ALA A 207 4.18 10.61 -20.07
C ALA A 207 5.02 11.23 -18.95
N GLY A 208 6.08 10.53 -18.53
CA GLY A 208 6.93 10.91 -17.40
C GLY A 208 6.44 10.41 -16.03
N TYR A 209 5.38 9.61 -16.01
CA TYR A 209 4.98 8.81 -14.85
C TYR A 209 4.99 7.32 -15.19
N SER A 210 5.36 6.48 -14.23
CA SER A 210 5.35 5.03 -14.36
C SER A 210 4.83 4.35 -13.09
N TRP A 211 4.14 3.22 -13.23
CA TRP A 211 3.68 2.42 -12.10
C TRP A 211 4.83 1.61 -11.50
N ILE A 212 4.85 1.51 -10.18
CA ILE A 212 5.80 0.64 -9.46
C ILE A 212 5.27 -0.81 -9.32
N SER A 213 3.97 -1.03 -9.53
CA SER A 213 3.37 -2.38 -9.47
C SER A 213 3.96 -3.32 -10.53
N SER A 214 4.27 -4.56 -10.14
CA SER A 214 4.75 -5.63 -11.03
C SER A 214 3.76 -5.97 -12.14
N ASP A 215 2.47 -5.73 -11.90
CA ASP A 215 1.40 -6.02 -12.86
C ASP A 215 1.26 -4.93 -13.93
N ALA A 216 2.04 -3.85 -13.81
CA ALA A 216 2.06 -2.78 -14.79
C ALA A 216 2.67 -3.23 -16.12
N VAL A 217 2.02 -2.82 -17.19
CA VAL A 217 2.34 -3.21 -18.56
C VAL A 217 2.99 -2.06 -19.30
N ASP A 218 3.96 -2.42 -20.14
CA ASP A 218 4.64 -1.50 -21.05
C ASP A 218 3.72 -1.09 -22.20
N SER A 219 3.90 0.14 -22.68
CA SER A 219 3.40 0.57 -23.98
C SER A 219 4.54 0.57 -25.00
N ARG A 220 4.21 0.89 -26.26
CA ARG A 220 5.23 1.08 -27.30
C ARG A 220 6.26 2.17 -26.97
N TYR A 221 5.92 3.15 -26.13
CA TYR A 221 6.72 4.36 -25.93
C TYR A 221 7.19 4.57 -24.48
N ALA A 222 6.62 3.86 -23.52
CA ALA A 222 6.90 4.03 -22.10
C ALA A 222 6.71 2.71 -21.35
N LYS A 223 7.64 2.43 -20.44
CA LYS A 223 7.60 1.24 -19.57
C LYS A 223 6.61 1.43 -18.43
N ARG A 224 5.91 0.35 -18.06
CA ARG A 224 5.03 0.28 -16.88
C ARG A 224 4.03 1.44 -16.81
N VAL A 225 3.47 1.85 -17.94
CA VAL A 225 2.61 3.04 -18.04
C VAL A 225 1.13 2.72 -17.80
N SER A 226 0.75 1.45 -17.97
CA SER A 226 -0.63 0.98 -17.85
C SER A 226 -0.74 -0.04 -16.73
N LEU A 227 -1.69 0.13 -15.81
CA LEU A 227 -1.97 -0.86 -14.77
C LEU A 227 -3.36 -1.48 -15.00
N PRO A 228 -3.44 -2.79 -15.29
CA PRO A 228 -4.71 -3.50 -15.35
C PRO A 228 -5.28 -3.68 -13.94
N LEU A 229 -6.53 -3.27 -13.74
CA LEU A 229 -7.33 -3.54 -12.56
C LEU A 229 -8.55 -4.36 -12.97
N GLU A 230 -8.92 -5.34 -12.15
CA GLU A 230 -10.09 -6.18 -12.41
C GLU A 230 -11.12 -6.02 -11.30
N TRP A 231 -12.39 -6.07 -11.70
CA TRP A 231 -13.52 -5.95 -10.79
C TRP A 231 -14.67 -6.86 -11.23
N THR A 232 -15.12 -7.72 -10.34
CA THR A 232 -16.33 -8.51 -10.56
C THR A 232 -17.54 -7.68 -10.14
N LEU A 233 -18.48 -7.47 -11.06
CA LEU A 233 -19.68 -6.69 -10.78
C LEU A 233 -20.45 -7.30 -9.59
N SER A 234 -20.80 -6.44 -8.64
CA SER A 234 -21.62 -6.77 -7.50
C SER A 234 -23.00 -6.13 -7.66
N PHE A 235 -24.05 -6.92 -7.46
CA PHE A 235 -25.44 -6.46 -7.49
C PHE A 235 -26.09 -6.49 -6.11
N GLU A 236 -25.32 -6.87 -5.09
CA GLU A 236 -25.73 -6.85 -3.68
C GLU A 236 -25.72 -5.41 -3.17
N ASP A 237 -26.67 -5.06 -2.31
CA ASP A 237 -26.75 -3.77 -1.60
C ASP A 237 -26.56 -2.50 -2.47
N GLY A 238 -26.95 -2.58 -3.74
CA GLY A 238 -26.82 -1.46 -4.69
C GLY A 238 -25.44 -1.32 -5.33
N GLY A 239 -24.56 -2.29 -5.13
CA GLY A 239 -23.21 -2.37 -5.68
C GLY A 239 -22.13 -2.34 -4.59
N SER A 240 -20.87 -2.39 -5.02
CA SER A 240 -19.73 -2.26 -4.11
C SER A 240 -18.53 -1.65 -4.82
N GLN A 241 -17.56 -1.20 -4.03
CA GLN A 241 -16.28 -0.71 -4.54
C GLN A 241 -15.13 -1.15 -3.64
N ALA A 242 -13.93 -1.16 -4.22
CA ALA A 242 -12.71 -1.35 -3.48
C ALA A 242 -11.74 -0.19 -3.68
N ARG A 243 -11.00 0.09 -2.63
CA ARG A 243 -9.85 1.00 -2.63
C ARG A 243 -8.58 0.25 -2.94
N CYS A 244 -7.86 0.74 -3.94
CA CYS A 244 -6.47 0.42 -4.22
C CYS A 244 -5.63 1.65 -3.88
N ARG A 245 -4.53 1.52 -3.14
CA ARG A 245 -3.52 2.60 -3.13
C ARG A 245 -2.28 2.10 -3.85
N LEU A 246 -1.83 2.86 -4.82
CA LEU A 246 -0.90 2.40 -5.84
C LEU A 246 0.26 3.38 -5.93
N LYS A 247 1.48 2.89 -6.13
CA LYS A 247 2.65 3.75 -6.23
C LYS A 247 2.96 4.09 -7.68
N ILE A 248 3.21 5.37 -7.93
CA ILE A 248 3.71 5.87 -9.21
C ILE A 248 5.01 6.63 -8.99
N LYS A 249 5.90 6.55 -9.97
CA LYS A 249 7.17 7.24 -10.02
C LYS A 249 7.06 8.43 -10.96
N ASN A 250 7.52 9.60 -10.53
CA ASN A 250 7.60 10.82 -11.32
C ASN A 250 8.99 10.98 -11.94
N GLU A 251 9.16 10.48 -13.16
CA GLU A 251 10.43 10.48 -13.86
C GLU A 251 10.86 11.89 -14.31
N ARG A 252 9.95 12.86 -14.31
CA ARG A 252 10.26 14.27 -14.67
C ARG A 252 11.14 14.97 -13.62
N ARG A 253 11.12 14.51 -12.37
CA ARG A 253 11.92 15.13 -11.28
C ARG A 253 13.40 14.73 -11.29
N ARG A 254 13.81 13.72 -12.07
CA ARG A 254 15.22 13.30 -12.20
C ARG A 254 16.05 14.12 -13.20
N LEU A 255 15.44 15.08 -13.90
CA LEU A 255 16.09 15.90 -14.96
C LEU A 255 16.60 17.27 -14.45
N ARG A 256 16.89 17.43 -13.16
CA ARG A 256 17.49 18.65 -12.60
C ARG A 256 18.83 18.35 -11.96
#